data_AF-A0A1I2SAP1-F1
#
_entry.id   AF-A0A1I2SAP1-F1
#
_cell.length_a   1.000
_cell.length_b   1.000
_cell.length_c   1.000
_cell.angle_alpha   90.00
_cell.angle_beta   90.00
_cell.angle_gamma   90.00
#
_symmetry.space_group_name_H-M   'P 1'
#
loop_
_entity.id
_entity.type
_entity.pdbx_description
1 polymer ?
#
loop_
_entity_poly.entity_id
_entity_poly.type
_entity_poly.pdbx_seq_one_letter_code
_entity_poly.pdbx_strand_id
1 'polypeptide(L)'
;MEVCGYEFETVGRLDPDRTDGGVVAVAVPQREYGAHEQSSVHPDGWGPFCRFELRSDRASRPGVYLVTVDDEAVYVGEASDLGEQFTDGYGDVAPADCFEGGDRRACRVNTEVFHAARAGRDVHVHLHSTADFEGTKAENAALRRVIRGDLLSAFDAAWNREGGDEAFADAMADADARTPANAEGTGSPPSGKYRALYDYLAGHEFDRVRLSFAELEAVLGAAVPDSARNWRQWWTNSEESHPHARSWLHAGYEVASLSLGDELVIFERRIPDGR
;
A
#
# COMPACT_ATOMS: atom_id res chain seq x y z
N MET A 1 10.80 1.90 25.22
CA MET A 1 9.41 2.08 25.68
C MET A 1 8.96 0.84 26.45
N GLU A 2 7.96 0.95 27.32
CA GLU A 2 7.37 -0.22 28.01
C GLU A 2 5.93 -0.42 27.52
N VAL A 3 5.59 -1.64 27.11
CA VAL A 3 4.24 -2.01 26.63
C VAL A 3 3.84 -3.33 27.29
N CYS A 4 2.69 -3.36 27.95
CA CYS A 4 2.20 -4.56 28.66
C CYS A 4 3.19 -5.15 29.68
N GLY A 5 4.06 -4.32 30.27
CA GLY A 5 5.11 -4.78 31.20
C GLY A 5 6.35 -5.38 30.53
N TYR A 6 6.45 -5.31 29.19
CA TYR A 6 7.63 -5.69 28.43
C TYR A 6 8.43 -4.45 28.00
N GLU A 7 9.74 -4.47 28.25
CA GLU A 7 10.64 -3.42 27.80
C GLU A 7 11.04 -3.62 26.33
N PHE A 8 10.87 -2.58 25.53
CA PHE A 8 11.29 -2.51 24.14
C PHE A 8 12.36 -1.44 23.96
N GLU A 9 13.50 -1.83 23.39
CA GLU A 9 14.52 -0.87 22.95
C GLU A 9 14.30 -0.49 21.48
N THR A 10 14.56 0.76 21.14
CA THR A 10 14.57 1.20 19.73
C THR A 10 15.81 0.64 19.03
N VAL A 11 15.59 -0.14 17.98
CA VAL A 11 16.67 -0.78 17.20
C VAL A 11 17.15 0.13 16.08
N GLY A 12 16.22 0.77 15.37
CA GLY A 12 16.54 1.64 14.25
C GLY A 12 15.31 2.21 13.56
N ARG A 13 15.56 3.23 12.75
CA ARG A 13 14.60 3.81 11.80
C ARG A 13 14.63 3.01 10.50
N LEU A 14 13.48 2.84 9.86
CA LEU A 14 13.41 2.32 8.50
C LEU A 14 13.49 3.47 7.52
N ASP A 15 14.57 3.47 6.72
CA ASP A 15 14.84 4.50 5.71
C ASP A 15 14.84 3.86 4.33
N PRO A 16 13.73 3.99 3.57
CA PRO A 16 13.70 3.53 2.19
C PRO A 16 14.66 4.26 1.28
N ASP A 17 15.17 3.52 0.29
CA ASP A 17 15.96 4.07 -0.81
C ASP A 17 15.19 5.18 -1.52
N ARG A 18 15.91 6.23 -1.90
CA ARG A 18 15.34 7.42 -2.55
C ARG A 18 15.98 7.64 -3.91
N THR A 19 15.17 8.12 -4.84
CA THR A 19 15.62 8.67 -6.13
C THR A 19 16.51 9.90 -5.92
N ASP A 20 17.22 10.34 -6.96
CA ASP A 20 18.01 11.58 -6.94
C ASP A 20 17.18 12.83 -6.56
N GLY A 21 15.86 12.79 -6.84
CA GLY A 21 14.91 13.82 -6.46
C GLY A 21 14.45 13.78 -5.00
N GLY A 22 14.98 12.85 -4.19
CA GLY A 22 14.64 12.70 -2.77
C GLY A 22 13.30 12.00 -2.50
N VAL A 23 12.60 11.54 -3.54
CA VAL A 23 11.35 10.76 -3.39
C VAL A 23 11.69 9.29 -3.18
N VAL A 24 10.92 8.59 -2.33
CA VAL A 24 11.04 7.14 -2.11
C VAL A 24 10.99 6.40 -3.45
N ALA A 25 12.00 5.57 -3.71
CA ALA A 25 12.10 4.79 -4.92
C ALA A 25 11.07 3.65 -4.92
N VAL A 26 10.36 3.47 -6.03
CA VAL A 26 9.37 2.40 -6.21
C VAL A 26 10.06 1.15 -6.74
N ALA A 27 9.85 0.01 -6.08
CA ALA A 27 10.28 -1.31 -6.51
C ALA A 27 9.13 -2.07 -7.17
N VAL A 28 9.42 -2.84 -8.24
CA VAL A 28 8.44 -3.61 -9.03
C VAL A 28 8.96 -5.03 -9.28
N PRO A 29 9.05 -5.88 -8.24
CA PRO A 29 9.71 -7.18 -8.29
C PRO A 29 8.95 -8.21 -9.13
N GLN A 30 7.65 -8.03 -9.39
CA GLN A 30 6.80 -9.03 -10.05
C GLN A 30 7.31 -9.43 -11.44
N ARG A 31 7.95 -8.51 -12.16
CA ARG A 31 8.51 -8.76 -13.52
C ARG A 31 9.69 -9.72 -13.51
N GLU A 32 10.36 -9.85 -12.39
CA GLU A 32 11.53 -10.71 -12.22
C GLU A 32 11.14 -12.15 -11.89
N TYR A 33 9.86 -12.41 -11.59
CA TYR A 33 9.39 -13.75 -11.29
C TYR A 33 9.27 -14.60 -12.55
N GLY A 34 10.07 -15.66 -12.69
CA GLY A 34 10.12 -16.47 -13.92
C GLY A 34 8.79 -17.10 -14.34
N ALA A 35 7.82 -17.26 -13.44
CA ALA A 35 6.50 -17.82 -13.73
C ALA A 35 5.37 -16.78 -13.74
N HIS A 36 5.69 -15.48 -13.82
CA HIS A 36 4.71 -14.38 -13.73
C HIS A 36 3.54 -14.46 -14.71
N GLU A 37 3.73 -15.09 -15.88
CA GLU A 37 2.65 -15.29 -16.88
C GLU A 37 1.66 -16.39 -16.50
N GLN A 38 2.04 -17.31 -15.60
CA GLN A 38 1.26 -18.50 -15.22
C GLN A 38 0.72 -18.42 -13.79
N SER A 39 1.06 -17.36 -13.07
CA SER A 39 0.73 -17.17 -11.66
C SER A 39 -0.09 -15.89 -11.48
N SER A 40 -1.13 -15.97 -10.65
CA SER A 40 -1.91 -14.79 -10.26
C SER A 40 -1.19 -14.03 -9.16
N VAL A 41 -1.13 -12.71 -9.27
CA VAL A 41 -0.70 -11.81 -8.21
C VAL A 41 -1.81 -11.75 -7.16
N HIS A 42 -1.49 -11.97 -5.89
CA HIS A 42 -2.48 -11.89 -4.80
C HIS A 42 -2.76 -10.42 -4.43
N PRO A 43 -3.77 -10.13 -3.57
CA PRO A 43 -4.18 -8.74 -3.29
C PRO A 43 -3.05 -7.80 -2.82
N ASP A 44 -2.22 -8.21 -1.86
CA ASP A 44 -1.10 -7.38 -1.39
C ASP A 44 0.11 -7.34 -2.36
N GLY A 45 0.13 -8.20 -3.39
CA GLY A 45 1.30 -8.44 -4.24
C GLY A 45 1.48 -7.42 -5.35
N TRP A 46 0.58 -6.44 -5.46
CA TRP A 46 0.64 -5.39 -6.46
C TRP A 46 1.55 -4.20 -6.07
N GLY A 47 1.89 -4.08 -4.79
CA GLY A 47 2.61 -2.92 -4.26
C GLY A 47 1.71 -1.67 -4.12
N PRO A 48 2.30 -0.45 -4.07
CA PRO A 48 3.70 -0.12 -4.35
C PRO A 48 4.68 -0.63 -3.30
N PHE A 49 5.90 -0.98 -3.72
CA PHE A 49 6.97 -1.41 -2.82
C PHE A 49 8.13 -0.43 -2.79
N CYS A 50 8.96 -0.49 -1.74
CA CYS A 50 10.27 0.15 -1.66
C CYS A 50 11.35 -0.85 -1.24
N ARG A 51 12.61 -0.42 -1.36
CA ARG A 51 13.75 -1.11 -0.76
C ARG A 51 14.20 -0.39 0.51
N PHE A 52 14.47 -1.11 1.59
CA PHE A 52 15.06 -0.57 2.83
C PHE A 52 15.85 -1.62 3.59
N GLU A 53 16.67 -1.19 4.55
CA GLU A 53 17.45 -2.09 5.42
C GLU A 53 17.35 -1.64 6.88
N LEU A 54 17.29 -2.58 7.82
CA LEU A 54 17.38 -2.25 9.25
C LEU A 54 18.85 -2.20 9.68
N ARG A 55 19.48 -1.05 9.49
CA ARG A 55 20.91 -0.86 9.77
C ARG A 55 21.18 -0.65 11.26
N SER A 56 21.39 -1.75 11.98
CA SER A 56 21.74 -1.72 13.40
C SER A 56 22.56 -2.95 13.80
N ASP A 57 23.63 -2.75 14.57
CA ASP A 57 24.40 -3.83 15.19
C ASP A 57 23.58 -4.65 16.21
N ARG A 58 22.48 -4.06 16.66
CA ARG A 58 21.52 -4.65 17.60
C ARG A 58 20.41 -5.45 16.92
N ALA A 59 20.36 -5.50 15.58
CA ALA A 59 19.28 -6.15 14.83
C ALA A 59 19.41 -7.68 14.79
N SER A 60 20.61 -8.26 14.89
CA SER A 60 20.80 -9.71 14.78
C SER A 60 20.46 -10.49 16.07
N ARG A 61 19.22 -10.35 16.55
CA ARG A 61 18.74 -10.96 17.79
C ARG A 61 17.29 -11.44 17.66
N PRO A 62 16.92 -12.55 18.33
CA PRO A 62 15.54 -12.98 18.43
C PRO A 62 14.73 -12.09 19.38
N GLY A 63 13.43 -12.03 19.14
CA GLY A 63 12.49 -11.42 20.06
C GLY A 63 11.13 -11.12 19.45
N VAL A 64 10.34 -10.35 20.18
CA VAL A 64 9.10 -9.75 19.69
C VAL A 64 9.40 -8.30 19.36
N TYR A 65 8.95 -7.85 18.20
CA TYR A 65 9.20 -6.48 17.74
C TYR A 65 7.92 -5.71 17.51
N LEU A 66 8.04 -4.39 17.66
CA LEU A 66 7.04 -3.40 17.32
C LEU A 66 7.53 -2.57 16.13
N VAL A 67 6.63 -2.30 15.19
CA VAL A 67 6.81 -1.16 14.27
C VAL A 67 5.96 -0.02 14.78
N THR A 68 6.56 1.16 14.86
CA THR A 68 5.85 2.39 15.18
C THR A 68 5.91 3.37 14.02
N VAL A 69 4.84 4.13 13.81
CA VAL A 69 4.83 5.31 12.94
C VAL A 69 4.51 6.52 13.79
N ASP A 70 5.40 7.52 13.80
CA ASP A 70 5.30 8.72 14.66
C ASP A 70 5.01 8.35 16.14
N ASP A 71 5.79 7.39 16.66
CA ASP A 71 5.70 6.84 18.02
C ASP A 71 4.43 6.02 18.35
N GLU A 72 3.50 5.84 17.40
CA GLU A 72 2.33 4.97 17.57
C GLU A 72 2.60 3.55 17.07
N ALA A 73 2.34 2.53 17.89
CA ALA A 73 2.58 1.13 17.53
C ALA A 73 1.52 0.62 16.54
N VAL A 74 1.96 0.27 15.32
CA VAL A 74 1.08 -0.15 14.22
C VAL A 74 1.23 -1.63 13.85
N TYR A 75 2.32 -2.28 14.27
CA TYR A 75 2.58 -3.68 13.94
C TYR A 75 3.30 -4.42 15.08
N VAL A 76 2.98 -5.70 15.23
CA VAL A 76 3.63 -6.66 16.13
C VAL A 76 4.02 -7.91 15.37
N GLY A 77 5.29 -8.28 15.47
CA GLY A 77 5.79 -9.53 14.90
C GLY A 77 6.79 -10.24 15.80
N GLU A 78 7.15 -11.44 15.37
CA GLU A 78 8.17 -12.27 16.02
C GLU A 78 9.32 -12.46 15.04
N ALA A 79 10.54 -12.47 15.56
CA ALA A 79 11.72 -12.77 14.76
C ALA A 79 12.63 -13.77 15.48
N SER A 80 13.21 -14.71 14.72
CA SER A 80 14.40 -15.45 15.15
C SER A 80 15.68 -14.63 14.97
N ASP A 81 15.67 -13.76 13.97
CA ASP A 81 16.68 -12.72 13.73
C ASP A 81 15.94 -11.49 13.16
N LEU A 82 16.00 -10.37 13.87
CA LEU A 82 15.26 -9.16 13.47
C LEU A 82 15.88 -8.49 12.24
N GLY A 83 17.20 -8.54 12.08
CA GLY A 83 17.92 -7.97 10.95
C GLY A 83 17.55 -8.67 9.65
N GLU A 84 17.58 -10.00 9.62
CA GLU A 84 17.13 -10.80 8.48
C GLU A 84 15.64 -10.57 8.20
N GLN A 85 14.79 -10.55 9.24
CA GLN A 85 13.35 -10.34 9.08
C GLN A 85 13.00 -9.02 8.39
N PHE A 86 13.67 -7.93 8.75
CA PHE A 86 13.39 -6.61 8.18
C PHE A 86 14.15 -6.34 6.89
N THR A 87 15.37 -6.82 6.74
CA THR A 87 16.19 -6.52 5.57
C THR A 87 15.83 -7.45 4.41
N ASP A 88 15.86 -8.76 4.65
CA ASP A 88 15.61 -9.77 3.60
C ASP A 88 14.12 -10.15 3.52
N GLY A 89 13.40 -10.06 4.63
CA GLY A 89 11.98 -10.41 4.68
C GLY A 89 11.04 -9.29 4.23
N TYR A 90 11.26 -8.07 4.71
CA TYR A 90 10.36 -6.94 4.42
C TYR A 90 11.00 -5.87 3.53
N GLY A 91 12.31 -5.68 3.61
CA GLY A 91 13.04 -4.59 2.99
C GLY A 91 13.41 -4.80 1.53
N ASP A 92 13.31 -6.04 1.02
CA ASP A 92 13.55 -6.39 -0.37
C ASP A 92 12.53 -7.45 -0.81
N VAL A 93 11.31 -7.03 -1.14
CA VAL A 93 10.20 -7.95 -1.45
C VAL A 93 10.57 -8.89 -2.59
N ALA A 94 10.61 -10.19 -2.30
CA ALA A 94 10.98 -11.18 -3.29
C ALA A 94 9.89 -11.28 -4.38
N PRO A 95 10.26 -11.44 -5.67
CA PRO A 95 9.30 -11.56 -6.76
C PRO A 95 8.24 -12.64 -6.54
N ALA A 96 8.63 -13.78 -5.98
CA ALA A 96 7.74 -14.90 -5.70
C ALA A 96 6.69 -14.57 -4.62
N ASP A 97 7.01 -13.68 -3.69
CA ASP A 97 6.11 -13.31 -2.59
C ASP A 97 4.88 -12.55 -3.08
N CYS A 98 4.93 -11.95 -4.27
CA CYS A 98 3.81 -11.21 -4.85
C CYS A 98 2.70 -12.10 -5.42
N PHE A 99 2.95 -13.40 -5.61
CA PHE A 99 2.05 -14.32 -6.30
C PHE A 99 1.35 -15.27 -5.33
N GLU A 100 0.22 -15.84 -5.74
CA GLU A 100 -0.53 -16.82 -4.94
C GLU A 100 0.39 -17.91 -4.35
N GLY A 101 0.33 -18.07 -3.03
CA GLY A 101 1.20 -18.97 -2.26
C GLY A 101 2.50 -18.33 -1.72
N GLY A 102 2.80 -17.08 -2.09
CA GLY A 102 3.91 -16.27 -1.55
C GLY A 102 3.61 -15.62 -0.20
N ASP A 103 4.61 -14.99 0.42
CA ASP A 103 4.42 -14.32 1.71
C ASP A 103 3.71 -12.96 1.56
N ARG A 104 2.38 -13.00 1.64
CA ARG A 104 1.52 -11.81 1.64
C ARG A 104 1.91 -10.77 2.69
N ARG A 105 2.49 -11.17 3.82
CA ARG A 105 2.86 -10.25 4.91
C ARG A 105 4.05 -9.41 4.51
N ALA A 106 5.01 -9.97 3.78
CA ALA A 106 6.16 -9.22 3.28
C ALA A 106 5.70 -8.08 2.37
N CYS A 107 4.82 -8.39 1.41
CA CYS A 107 4.22 -7.40 0.54
C CYS A 107 3.44 -6.34 1.32
N ARG A 108 2.56 -6.74 2.25
CA ARG A 108 1.75 -5.79 3.04
C ARG A 108 2.62 -4.86 3.88
N VAL A 109 3.51 -5.40 4.71
CA VAL A 109 4.36 -4.58 5.60
C VAL A 109 5.23 -3.63 4.77
N ASN A 110 5.78 -4.07 3.64
CA ASN A 110 6.57 -3.20 2.77
C ASN A 110 5.74 -2.04 2.19
N THR A 111 4.54 -2.32 1.67
CA THR A 111 3.62 -1.30 1.14
C THR A 111 3.28 -0.26 2.22
N GLU A 112 3.02 -0.69 3.45
CA GLU A 112 2.74 0.21 4.56
C GLU A 112 3.95 1.10 4.91
N VAL A 113 5.17 0.54 4.93
CA VAL A 113 6.41 1.30 5.10
C VAL A 113 6.61 2.31 3.96
N PHE A 114 6.33 1.92 2.71
CA PHE A 114 6.37 2.80 1.56
C PHE A 114 5.45 4.01 1.74
N HIS A 115 4.19 3.78 2.11
CA HIS A 115 3.20 4.85 2.29
C HIS A 115 3.58 5.79 3.43
N ALA A 116 4.00 5.25 4.58
CA ALA A 116 4.44 6.07 5.72
C ALA A 116 5.65 6.95 5.36
N ALA A 117 6.69 6.36 4.74
CA ALA A 117 7.89 7.08 4.35
C ALA A 117 7.64 8.11 3.25
N ARG A 118 6.72 7.83 2.31
CA ARG A 118 6.30 8.76 1.25
C ARG A 118 5.51 9.95 1.80
N ALA A 119 4.73 9.73 2.86
CA ALA A 119 4.06 10.79 3.62
C ALA A 119 5.02 11.58 4.53
N GLY A 120 6.30 11.20 4.60
CA GLY A 120 7.30 11.86 5.45
C GLY A 120 7.18 11.50 6.93
N ARG A 121 6.44 10.43 7.26
CA ARG A 121 6.25 9.93 8.63
C ARG A 121 7.45 9.10 9.07
N ASP A 122 7.72 9.08 10.37
CA ASP A 122 8.89 8.40 10.92
C ASP A 122 8.54 6.96 11.32
N VAL A 123 9.13 5.98 10.62
CA VAL A 123 8.93 4.55 10.88
C VAL A 123 10.11 3.99 11.68
N HIS A 124 9.84 3.43 12.86
CA HIS A 124 10.85 2.85 13.73
C HIS A 124 10.53 1.40 14.10
N VAL A 125 11.59 0.62 14.35
CA VAL A 125 11.51 -0.75 14.85
C VAL A 125 12.03 -0.81 16.27
N HIS A 126 11.27 -1.43 17.15
CA HIS A 126 11.63 -1.66 18.56
C HIS A 126 11.62 -3.15 18.86
N LEU A 127 12.51 -3.61 19.75
CA LEU A 127 12.68 -5.03 20.06
C LEU A 127 12.61 -5.27 21.56
N HIS A 128 11.76 -6.22 21.95
CA HIS A 128 11.89 -6.94 23.21
C HIS A 128 12.69 -8.21 22.94
N SER A 129 13.99 -8.17 23.24
CA SER A 129 14.89 -9.27 22.92
C SER A 129 14.67 -10.46 23.84
N THR A 130 14.61 -11.64 23.26
CA THR A 130 14.55 -12.92 23.99
C THR A 130 15.85 -13.71 23.82
N ALA A 131 16.96 -13.02 23.54
CA ALA A 131 18.27 -13.65 23.35
C ALA A 131 18.80 -14.31 24.64
N ASP A 132 18.52 -13.68 25.78
CA ASP A 132 18.96 -14.13 27.10
C ASP A 132 18.02 -15.18 27.74
N PHE A 133 17.00 -15.65 27.01
CA PHE A 133 16.08 -16.66 27.52
C PHE A 133 16.80 -18.00 27.73
N GLU A 134 16.85 -18.44 28.99
CA GLU A 134 17.42 -19.72 29.39
C GLU A 134 16.42 -20.86 29.12
N GLY A 135 16.56 -21.53 27.96
CA GLY A 135 15.72 -22.67 27.58
C GLY A 135 15.97 -23.13 26.15
N THR A 136 15.11 -24.03 25.66
CA THR A 136 15.19 -24.53 24.29
C THR A 136 14.69 -23.48 23.27
N LYS A 137 15.10 -23.63 22.00
CA LYS A 137 14.60 -22.79 20.90
C LYS A 137 13.06 -22.85 20.77
N ALA A 138 12.47 -24.02 21.07
CA ALA A 138 11.02 -24.21 21.00
C ALA A 138 10.30 -23.45 22.14
N GLU A 139 10.84 -23.49 23.36
CA GLU A 139 10.31 -22.73 24.50
C GLU A 139 10.46 -21.22 24.28
N ASN A 140 11.59 -20.77 23.73
CA ASN A 140 11.80 -19.37 23.38
C ASN A 140 10.78 -18.89 22.32
N ALA A 141 10.53 -19.70 21.29
CA ALA A 141 9.49 -19.41 20.31
C ALA A 141 8.08 -19.42 20.92
N ALA A 142 7.81 -20.27 21.92
CA ALA A 142 6.53 -20.27 22.63
C ALA A 142 6.36 -18.99 23.48
N LEU A 143 7.43 -18.54 24.15
CA LEU A 143 7.46 -17.28 24.88
C LEU A 143 7.11 -16.09 23.96
N ARG A 144 7.75 -16.00 22.79
CA ARG A 144 7.46 -14.92 21.82
C ARG A 144 6.00 -14.88 21.39
N ARG A 145 5.37 -16.05 21.19
CA ARG A 145 3.94 -16.13 20.87
C ARG A 145 3.04 -15.62 21.99
N VAL A 146 3.38 -15.90 23.25
CA VAL A 146 2.66 -15.37 24.40
C VAL A 146 2.77 -13.84 24.44
N ILE A 147 4.00 -13.32 24.40
CA ILE A 147 4.26 -11.88 24.41
C ILE A 147 3.54 -11.19 23.25
N ARG A 148 3.63 -11.72 22.03
CA ARG A 148 2.91 -11.18 20.86
C ARG A 148 1.39 -11.18 21.07
N GLY A 149 0.83 -12.24 21.66
CA GLY A 149 -0.60 -12.33 21.96
C GLY A 149 -1.06 -11.26 22.95
N ASP A 150 -0.27 -11.01 23.98
CA ASP A 150 -0.55 -9.98 25.00
C ASP A 150 -0.55 -8.58 24.37
N LEU A 151 0.42 -8.29 23.49
CA LEU A 151 0.51 -7.01 22.78
C LEU A 151 -0.67 -6.79 21.82
N LEU A 152 -1.02 -7.80 21.03
CA LEU A 152 -2.16 -7.72 20.10
C LEU A 152 -3.51 -7.58 20.82
N SER A 153 -3.57 -7.93 22.10
CA SER A 153 -4.77 -7.72 22.92
C SER A 153 -4.82 -6.33 23.55
N ALA A 154 -3.71 -5.58 23.52
CA ALA A 154 -3.55 -4.33 24.24
C ALA A 154 -3.68 -3.07 23.38
N PHE A 155 -3.40 -3.16 22.08
CA PHE A 155 -3.56 -2.04 21.14
C PHE A 155 -3.98 -2.51 19.75
N ASP A 156 -4.53 -1.58 18.96
CA ASP A 156 -4.88 -1.83 17.57
C ASP A 156 -3.62 -1.81 16.70
N ALA A 157 -3.02 -2.98 16.50
CA ALA A 157 -1.92 -3.16 15.57
C ALA A 157 -2.46 -3.20 14.14
N ALA A 158 -2.83 -2.03 13.62
CA ALA A 158 -3.42 -1.82 12.30
C ALA A 158 -2.81 -2.70 11.18
N TRP A 159 -1.48 -2.74 11.06
CA TRP A 159 -0.77 -3.44 10.00
C TRP A 159 -0.79 -4.98 10.18
N ASN A 160 -1.21 -5.48 11.35
CA ASN A 160 -1.45 -6.90 11.57
C ASN A 160 -2.80 -7.37 11.00
N ARG A 161 -3.75 -6.46 10.75
CA ARG A 161 -5.06 -6.82 10.18
C ARG A 161 -4.88 -7.32 8.74
N GLU A 162 -5.63 -8.36 8.37
CA GLU A 162 -5.73 -8.77 6.97
C GLU A 162 -6.67 -7.79 6.25
N GLY A 163 -6.21 -7.15 5.16
CA GLY A 163 -6.93 -6.07 4.48
C GLY A 163 -6.48 -4.66 4.90
N GLY A 164 -5.16 -4.40 4.84
CA GLY A 164 -4.47 -3.27 5.47
C GLY A 164 -4.70 -1.87 4.89
N ASP A 165 -5.91 -1.49 4.50
CA ASP A 165 -6.19 -0.14 3.97
C ASP A 165 -6.87 0.80 5.00
N GLU A 166 -7.43 0.26 6.10
CA GLU A 166 -8.27 1.06 7.02
C GLU A 166 -7.50 1.98 7.98
N ALA A 167 -6.17 1.85 8.13
CA ALA A 167 -5.40 2.58 9.13
C ALA A 167 -4.68 3.84 8.61
N PHE A 168 -4.51 3.95 7.30
CA PHE A 168 -3.89 5.13 6.68
C PHE A 168 -4.86 6.30 6.48
N ALA A 169 -6.16 6.02 6.45
CA ALA A 169 -7.21 7.04 6.26
C ALA A 169 -7.26 8.07 7.40
N ASP A 170 -6.97 7.67 8.63
CA ASP A 170 -6.99 8.57 9.79
C ASP A 170 -5.76 9.50 9.86
N ALA A 171 -4.63 9.11 9.26
CA ALA A 171 -3.37 9.85 9.34
C ALA A 171 -3.14 10.85 8.19
N MET A 172 -3.87 10.74 7.08
CA MET A 172 -3.66 11.56 5.86
C MET A 172 -4.45 12.89 5.84
N ALA A 173 -5.17 13.23 6.91
CA ALA A 173 -5.98 14.45 6.98
C ALA A 173 -5.16 15.76 7.09
N ASP A 174 -3.84 15.69 7.25
CA ASP A 174 -2.98 16.86 7.55
C ASP A 174 -1.68 16.87 6.71
N ALA A 175 -1.75 17.08 5.38
CA ALA A 175 -0.66 17.70 4.60
C ALA A 175 -1.04 17.85 3.12
N ASP A 176 -1.44 19.05 2.70
CA ASP A 176 -1.76 19.39 1.32
C ASP A 176 -0.64 20.23 0.65
N ALA A 177 -0.61 20.12 -0.69
CA ALA A 177 -0.08 21.01 -1.72
C ALA A 177 1.39 20.89 -2.20
N ARG A 178 1.57 20.34 -3.43
CA ARG A 178 1.83 21.14 -4.67
C ARG A 178 2.06 20.30 -5.95
N THR A 179 1.38 20.72 -7.02
CA THR A 179 1.53 20.33 -8.45
C THR A 179 2.64 21.13 -9.15
N PRO A 180 3.14 20.68 -10.35
CA PRO A 180 2.65 21.17 -11.66
C PRO A 180 2.68 20.05 -12.75
N ALA A 181 2.48 20.23 -14.07
CA ALA A 181 1.43 20.81 -14.94
C ALA A 181 1.83 20.49 -16.42
N ASN A 182 0.83 20.32 -17.32
CA ASN A 182 0.83 20.32 -18.83
C ASN A 182 1.12 18.98 -19.59
N ALA A 183 0.48 18.60 -20.73
CA ALA A 183 -0.54 19.19 -21.63
C ALA A 183 -1.12 18.23 -22.72
N GLU A 184 -2.38 18.49 -23.13
CA GLU A 184 -3.09 18.47 -24.45
C GLU A 184 -3.60 17.21 -25.25
N GLY A 185 -4.95 17.18 -25.49
CA GLY A 185 -5.71 16.66 -26.68
C GLY A 185 -6.55 15.37 -26.46
N THR A 186 -7.87 15.20 -26.75
CA THR A 186 -8.86 15.82 -27.66
C THR A 186 -10.31 15.51 -27.22
N GLY A 187 -11.26 16.45 -27.39
CA GLY A 187 -12.70 16.30 -27.14
C GLY A 187 -13.20 17.38 -26.18
N SER A 188 -14.30 18.08 -26.48
CA SER A 188 -14.74 19.20 -25.64
C SER A 188 -15.00 18.68 -24.21
N PRO A 189 -14.33 19.24 -23.18
CA PRO A 189 -14.40 18.71 -21.83
C PRO A 189 -15.85 18.75 -21.32
N PRO A 190 -16.33 17.70 -20.64
CA PRO A 190 -17.65 17.72 -20.05
C PRO A 190 -17.76 18.85 -19.00
N SER A 191 -18.86 19.58 -19.02
CA SER A 191 -19.14 20.64 -18.03
C SER A 191 -19.81 20.06 -16.78
N GLY A 192 -19.44 20.55 -15.59
CA GLY A 192 -20.07 20.18 -14.32
C GLY A 192 -19.19 19.26 -13.46
N LYS A 193 -19.81 18.55 -12.50
CA LYS A 193 -19.13 17.82 -11.42
C LYS A 193 -18.09 16.77 -11.83
N TYR A 194 -18.17 16.23 -13.05
CA TYR A 194 -17.24 15.19 -13.51
C TYR A 194 -16.11 15.72 -14.40
N ARG A 195 -16.00 17.04 -14.57
CA ARG A 195 -14.91 17.67 -15.31
C ARG A 195 -13.54 17.35 -14.71
N ALA A 196 -13.44 17.31 -13.39
CA ALA A 196 -12.16 17.05 -12.71
C ALA A 196 -11.62 15.64 -12.99
N LEU A 197 -12.51 14.65 -13.13
CA LEU A 197 -12.13 13.30 -13.57
C LEU A 197 -11.65 13.28 -15.02
N TYR A 198 -12.29 14.04 -15.90
CA TYR A 198 -11.80 14.21 -17.26
C TYR A 198 -10.39 14.82 -17.27
N ASP A 199 -10.19 15.93 -16.55
CA ASP A 199 -8.90 16.63 -16.50
C ASP A 199 -7.79 15.71 -15.93
N TYR A 200 -8.12 14.92 -14.91
CA TYR A 200 -7.23 13.93 -14.30
C TYR A 200 -6.80 12.82 -15.27
N LEU A 201 -7.75 12.24 -16.00
CA LEU A 201 -7.48 11.16 -16.94
C LEU A 201 -6.80 11.68 -18.22
N ALA A 202 -7.24 12.83 -18.74
CA ALA A 202 -6.65 13.42 -19.94
C ALA A 202 -5.18 13.83 -19.72
N GLY A 203 -4.83 14.22 -18.49
CA GLY A 203 -3.45 14.50 -18.09
C GLY A 203 -2.62 13.27 -17.69
N HIS A 204 -3.21 12.07 -17.67
CA HIS A 204 -2.49 10.87 -17.28
C HIS A 204 -1.65 10.30 -18.44
N GLU A 205 -0.37 10.05 -18.16
CA GLU A 205 0.56 9.47 -19.14
C GLU A 205 0.35 7.96 -19.33
N PHE A 206 -0.27 7.28 -18.36
CA PHE A 206 -0.44 5.82 -18.36
C PHE A 206 -1.63 5.34 -19.18
N ASP A 207 -1.44 4.25 -19.92
CA ASP A 207 -2.53 3.61 -20.68
C ASP A 207 -3.54 2.89 -19.77
N ARG A 208 -3.23 2.69 -18.49
CA ARG A 208 -4.13 2.06 -17.53
C ARG A 208 -4.07 2.80 -16.20
N VAL A 209 -5.22 3.29 -15.75
CA VAL A 209 -5.37 4.12 -14.55
C VAL A 209 -6.31 3.42 -13.59
N ARG A 210 -5.78 2.99 -12.45
CA ARG A 210 -6.56 2.37 -11.37
C ARG A 210 -6.90 3.44 -10.34
N LEU A 211 -8.18 3.53 -9.98
CA LEU A 211 -8.67 4.42 -8.94
C LEU A 211 -9.60 3.66 -8.00
N SER A 212 -9.35 3.76 -6.71
CA SER A 212 -10.38 3.51 -5.70
C SER A 212 -11.47 4.57 -5.77
N PHE A 213 -12.64 4.29 -5.20
CA PHE A 213 -13.71 5.27 -5.14
C PHE A 213 -13.30 6.45 -4.28
N ALA A 214 -12.50 6.24 -3.23
CA ALA A 214 -11.96 7.34 -2.43
C ALA A 214 -11.02 8.26 -3.25
N GLU A 215 -10.10 7.69 -4.03
CA GLU A 215 -9.23 8.49 -4.93
C GLU A 215 -10.06 9.18 -6.02
N LEU A 216 -11.08 8.49 -6.54
CA LEU A 216 -12.00 9.07 -7.50
C LEU A 216 -12.78 10.25 -6.90
N GLU A 217 -13.23 10.14 -5.65
CA GLU A 217 -13.92 11.21 -4.93
C GLU A 217 -13.02 12.40 -4.64
N ALA A 218 -11.75 12.14 -4.30
CA ALA A 218 -10.74 13.18 -4.15
C ALA A 218 -10.51 13.92 -5.47
N VAL A 219 -10.42 13.19 -6.58
CA VAL A 219 -10.34 13.76 -7.94
C VAL A 219 -11.59 14.57 -8.27
N LEU A 220 -12.78 14.08 -7.90
CA LEU A 220 -14.05 14.77 -8.15
C LEU A 220 -14.31 15.95 -7.21
N GLY A 221 -13.60 16.02 -6.08
CA GLY A 221 -13.88 16.96 -4.98
C GLY A 221 -15.25 16.75 -4.34
N ALA A 222 -15.86 15.58 -4.54
CA ALA A 222 -17.20 15.24 -4.07
C ALA A 222 -17.39 13.73 -4.05
N ALA A 223 -18.23 13.26 -3.13
CA ALA A 223 -18.58 11.86 -3.02
C ALA A 223 -19.23 11.31 -4.31
N VAL A 224 -18.86 10.08 -4.70
CA VAL A 224 -19.54 9.36 -5.78
C VAL A 224 -20.92 8.95 -5.26
N PRO A 225 -21.98 9.08 -6.09
CA PRO A 225 -23.32 8.74 -5.64
C PRO A 225 -23.41 7.26 -5.21
N ASP A 226 -24.31 6.95 -4.27
CA ASP A 226 -24.62 5.56 -3.90
C ASP A 226 -24.94 4.68 -5.10
N SER A 227 -25.45 5.25 -6.19
CA SER A 227 -25.72 4.50 -7.42
C SER A 227 -24.45 4.00 -8.12
N ALA A 228 -23.32 4.70 -7.99
CA ALA A 228 -22.02 4.25 -8.47
C ALA A 228 -21.48 3.09 -7.60
N ARG A 229 -21.79 3.11 -6.29
CA ARG A 229 -21.38 2.07 -5.32
C ARG A 229 -22.20 0.79 -5.42
N ASN A 230 -23.47 0.92 -5.75
CA ASN A 230 -24.41 -0.21 -5.73
C ASN A 230 -24.69 -0.83 -7.11
N TRP A 231 -24.47 -0.11 -8.21
CA TRP A 231 -24.91 -0.56 -9.54
C TRP A 231 -23.80 -0.49 -10.59
N ARG A 232 -23.32 -1.66 -11.05
CA ARG A 232 -22.34 -1.78 -12.14
C ARG A 232 -22.74 -1.06 -13.43
N GLN A 233 -24.05 -0.93 -13.66
CA GLN A 233 -24.65 -0.27 -14.82
C GLN A 233 -24.25 1.20 -14.93
N TRP A 234 -23.97 1.83 -13.77
CA TRP A 234 -23.46 3.19 -13.67
C TRP A 234 -22.11 3.36 -14.37
N TRP A 235 -21.29 2.31 -14.45
CA TRP A 235 -19.93 2.35 -15.00
C TRP A 235 -19.84 1.89 -16.46
N THR A 236 -20.98 1.80 -17.15
CA THR A 236 -21.00 1.37 -18.55
C THR A 236 -20.43 2.45 -19.47
N ASN A 237 -19.71 2.02 -20.51
CA ASN A 237 -19.09 2.89 -21.51
C ASN A 237 -20.12 3.36 -22.56
N SER A 238 -21.23 3.99 -22.14
CA SER A 238 -22.30 4.50 -23.02
C SER A 238 -22.70 5.93 -22.67
N GLU A 239 -22.38 6.87 -23.55
CA GLU A 239 -22.68 8.31 -23.36
C GLU A 239 -24.16 8.65 -23.57
N GLU A 240 -24.92 7.84 -24.30
CA GLU A 240 -26.35 8.05 -24.56
C GLU A 240 -27.19 7.79 -23.30
N SER A 241 -26.81 6.78 -22.51
CA SER A 241 -27.53 6.37 -21.29
C SER A 241 -26.98 7.03 -20.02
N HIS A 242 -25.70 7.42 -20.02
CA HIS A 242 -25.00 7.87 -18.82
C HIS A 242 -24.10 9.08 -19.12
N PRO A 243 -24.61 10.32 -18.95
CA PRO A 243 -23.86 11.54 -19.28
C PRO A 243 -22.51 11.70 -18.56
N HIS A 244 -22.31 11.02 -17.42
CA HIS A 244 -21.05 11.02 -16.67
C HIS A 244 -19.95 10.16 -17.31
N ALA A 245 -20.31 9.20 -18.19
CA ALA A 245 -19.35 8.38 -18.93
C ALA A 245 -18.50 9.19 -19.91
N ARG A 246 -18.97 10.38 -20.32
CA ARG A 246 -18.21 11.33 -21.13
C ARG A 246 -16.86 11.70 -20.51
N SER A 247 -16.75 11.63 -19.18
CA SER A 247 -15.55 12.07 -18.45
C SER A 247 -14.33 11.22 -18.76
N TRP A 248 -14.48 9.90 -18.78
CA TRP A 248 -13.40 9.00 -19.15
C TRP A 248 -13.34 8.78 -20.66
N LEU A 249 -14.50 8.67 -21.33
CA LEU A 249 -14.55 8.44 -22.78
C LEU A 249 -13.93 9.59 -23.59
N HIS A 250 -14.23 10.85 -23.25
CA HIS A 250 -13.60 12.00 -23.91
C HIS A 250 -12.15 12.19 -23.50
N ALA A 251 -11.72 11.67 -22.33
CA ALA A 251 -10.32 11.65 -21.93
C ALA A 251 -9.52 10.57 -22.68
N GLY A 252 -10.17 9.77 -23.54
CA GLY A 252 -9.55 8.70 -24.29
C GLY A 252 -9.45 7.38 -23.51
N TYR A 253 -10.24 7.21 -22.44
CA TYR A 253 -10.26 6.01 -21.61
C TYR A 253 -11.63 5.33 -21.63
N GLU A 254 -11.65 4.05 -21.27
CA GLU A 254 -12.87 3.29 -21.00
C GLU A 254 -12.73 2.53 -19.67
N VAL A 255 -13.85 2.25 -19.01
CA VAL A 255 -13.84 1.37 -17.84
C VAL A 255 -13.54 -0.05 -18.32
N ALA A 256 -12.36 -0.56 -17.98
CA ALA A 256 -11.89 -1.90 -18.31
C ALA A 256 -12.25 -2.92 -17.22
N SER A 257 -12.26 -2.49 -15.96
CA SER A 257 -12.66 -3.35 -14.84
C SER A 257 -13.30 -2.53 -13.72
N LEU A 258 -14.21 -3.18 -12.98
CA LEU A 258 -14.93 -2.60 -11.85
C LEU A 258 -15.14 -3.66 -10.77
N SER A 259 -14.64 -3.37 -9.57
CA SER A 259 -15.01 -4.09 -8.34
C SER A 259 -15.83 -3.16 -7.45
N LEU A 260 -17.09 -3.51 -7.21
CA LEU A 260 -17.92 -2.77 -6.24
C LEU A 260 -17.60 -3.15 -4.80
N GLY A 261 -17.10 -4.37 -4.57
CA GLY A 261 -16.73 -4.83 -3.23
C GLY A 261 -15.45 -4.19 -2.73
N ASP A 262 -14.49 -3.99 -3.64
CA ASP A 262 -13.21 -3.32 -3.35
C ASP A 262 -13.27 -1.83 -3.71
N GLU A 263 -14.46 -1.33 -4.06
CA GLU A 263 -14.72 0.06 -4.46
C GLU A 263 -13.65 0.60 -5.42
N LEU A 264 -13.43 -0.12 -6.50
CA LEU A 264 -12.31 0.09 -7.41
C LEU A 264 -12.77 0.10 -8.86
N VAL A 265 -12.28 1.07 -9.62
CA VAL A 265 -12.41 1.14 -11.07
C VAL A 265 -11.04 1.19 -11.74
N ILE A 266 -10.93 0.51 -12.87
CA ILE A 266 -9.77 0.58 -13.74
C ILE A 266 -10.22 1.17 -15.07
N PHE A 267 -9.60 2.29 -15.44
CA PHE A 267 -9.70 2.93 -16.73
C PHE A 267 -8.56 2.47 -17.62
N GLU A 268 -8.83 2.22 -18.90
CA GLU A 268 -7.82 1.84 -19.89
C GLU A 268 -7.94 2.73 -21.12
N ARG A 269 -6.82 3.17 -21.67
CA ARG A 269 -6.75 4.07 -22.81
C ARG A 269 -7.29 3.32 -24.01
N ARG A 270 -8.29 3.90 -24.66
CA ARG A 270 -8.88 3.36 -25.87
C ARG A 270 -7.83 3.40 -26.96
N ILE A 271 -7.42 2.23 -27.43
CA ILE A 271 -6.70 2.11 -28.69
C ILE A 271 -7.72 2.49 -29.77
N PRO A 272 -7.49 3.54 -30.58
CA PRO A 272 -8.38 3.83 -31.69
C PRO A 272 -8.36 2.62 -32.63
N ASP A 273 -9.48 1.93 -32.78
CA ASP A 273 -9.64 0.95 -33.83
C ASP A 273 -9.32 1.64 -35.16
N GLY A 274 -8.21 1.25 -35.77
CA GLY A 274 -7.83 1.67 -37.11
C GLY A 274 -8.92 1.26 -38.09
N ARG A 275 -9.67 2.22 -38.59
CA ARG A 275 -10.61 2.05 -39.70
C ARG A 275 -10.30 3.03 -40.81
#